data_AF-A0A7V4L8K3-F1
#
_entry.id   AF-A0A7V4L8K3-F1
#
_cell.length_a   1.000
_cell.length_b   1.000
_cell.length_c   1.000
_cell.angle_alpha   90.00
_cell.angle_beta   90.00
_cell.angle_gamma   90.00
#
_symmetry.space_group_name_H-M   'P 1'
#
loop_
_entity.id
_entity.type
_entity.pdbx_description
1 polymer ?
#
loop_
_entity_poly.entity_id
_entity_poly.type
_entity_poly.pdbx_seq_one_letter_code
_entity_poly.pdbx_strand_id
1 'polypeptide(L)'
;MEGGLDPTPGQPYGDHHLLLLDTDNCHLWELYHVYPNTKGNYDIFSSAFFNLRSNALRPAGWTSADAAGFPILPLLLRADEANSGQIKHALRFTISSSLIRAEYTWPARHLTGKTQGVKYPPMGQLFRLKASYAIPSNFNTQSKAILQAMKTYGMYIADGGSNWYVQGEPSAAWLDSTFSQVQSVSSTNFEAVDLSPIRSRPGFDPNSAAVPPP
;
A
#
# COMPACT_ATOMS: atom_id res chain seq x y z
N MET A 1 0.41 -13.24 -1.50
CA MET A 1 -0.78 -12.99 -0.65
C MET A 1 -0.44 -11.87 0.28
N GLU A 2 -1.39 -11.03 0.63
CA GLU A 2 -1.20 -10.00 1.66
C GLU A 2 -1.79 -10.54 2.97
N GLY A 3 -1.02 -10.59 4.05
CA GLY A 3 -1.53 -10.99 5.37
C GLY A 3 -1.86 -12.47 5.60
N GLY A 4 -1.92 -13.33 4.55
CA GLY A 4 -2.14 -14.78 4.67
C GLY A 4 -3.41 -15.28 3.97
N LEU A 5 -3.73 -16.58 4.08
CA LEU A 5 -5.04 -17.13 3.75
C LEU A 5 -5.74 -17.56 5.02
N ASP A 6 -7.01 -17.21 5.16
CA ASP A 6 -7.90 -17.96 6.05
C ASP A 6 -8.40 -19.21 5.30
N PRO A 7 -8.00 -20.42 5.71
CA PRO A 7 -8.43 -21.65 5.05
C PRO A 7 -9.84 -22.08 5.50
N THR A 8 -10.50 -21.36 6.40
CA THR A 8 -11.78 -21.76 6.99
C THR A 8 -12.91 -21.62 5.96
N PRO A 9 -13.56 -22.73 5.56
CA PRO A 9 -14.68 -22.65 4.61
C PRO A 9 -15.82 -21.83 5.19
N GLY A 10 -16.31 -20.84 4.44
CA GLY A 10 -17.46 -20.03 4.84
C GLY A 10 -17.19 -18.93 5.87
N GLN A 11 -15.96 -18.41 5.95
CA GLN A 11 -15.64 -17.14 6.62
C GLN A 11 -15.57 -15.97 5.59
N PRO A 12 -16.71 -15.34 5.23
CA PRO A 12 -16.77 -14.30 4.21
C PRO A 12 -16.40 -12.90 4.77
N TYR A 13 -15.56 -12.81 5.80
CA TYR A 13 -15.23 -11.53 6.43
C TYR A 13 -13.78 -11.16 6.17
N GLY A 14 -13.52 -9.90 5.81
CA GLY A 14 -12.18 -9.40 5.49
C GLY A 14 -11.84 -9.49 4.01
N ASP A 15 -10.62 -9.07 3.67
CA ASP A 15 -10.25 -8.79 2.28
C ASP A 15 -9.70 -10.00 1.52
N HIS A 16 -8.96 -10.90 2.18
CA HIS A 16 -8.43 -12.15 1.60
C HIS A 16 -7.74 -11.97 0.23
N HIS A 17 -6.69 -11.14 0.19
CA HIS A 17 -5.98 -10.83 -1.05
C HIS A 17 -5.05 -11.96 -1.52
N LEU A 18 -5.28 -12.43 -2.74
CA LEU A 18 -4.37 -13.32 -3.46
C LEU A 18 -3.66 -12.53 -4.57
N LEU A 19 -2.32 -12.55 -4.54
CA LEU A 19 -1.47 -11.88 -5.52
C LEU A 19 -0.78 -12.94 -6.37
N LEU A 20 -0.97 -12.89 -7.68
CA LEU A 20 -0.42 -13.82 -8.67
C LEU A 20 0.55 -13.07 -9.57
N LEU A 21 1.83 -13.42 -9.48
CA LEU A 21 2.90 -12.83 -10.28
C LEU A 21 3.36 -13.82 -11.34
N ASP A 22 3.25 -13.42 -12.60
CA ASP A 22 3.92 -14.06 -13.73
C ASP A 22 5.24 -13.30 -13.98
N THR A 23 6.34 -13.94 -13.60
CA THR A 23 7.69 -13.36 -13.69
C THR A 23 8.21 -13.30 -15.12
N ASP A 24 7.77 -14.21 -15.99
CA ASP A 24 8.27 -14.31 -17.37
C ASP A 24 7.70 -13.16 -18.21
N ASN A 25 6.39 -12.94 -18.10
CA ASN A 25 5.71 -11.87 -18.83
C ASN A 25 5.71 -10.54 -18.07
N CYS A 26 6.05 -10.55 -16.77
CA CYS A 26 5.96 -9.41 -15.86
C CYS A 26 4.51 -8.91 -15.73
N HIS A 27 3.61 -9.83 -15.47
CA HIS A 27 2.19 -9.56 -15.26
C HIS A 27 1.80 -9.85 -13.81
N LEU A 28 0.90 -9.02 -13.29
CA LEU A 28 0.38 -9.15 -11.94
C LEU A 28 -1.14 -9.17 -11.98
N TRP A 29 -1.73 -10.17 -11.33
CA TRP A 29 -3.14 -10.22 -11.02
C TRP A 29 -3.32 -10.20 -9.51
N GLU A 30 -4.16 -9.28 -9.04
CA GLU A 30 -4.49 -9.14 -7.63
C GLU A 30 -5.98 -9.38 -7.46
N LEU A 31 -6.31 -10.33 -6.60
CA LEU A 31 -7.66 -10.81 -6.39
C LEU A 31 -8.17 -10.32 -5.04
N TYR A 32 -9.42 -9.89 -5.01
CA TYR A 32 -10.12 -9.46 -3.81
C TYR A 32 -11.13 -10.52 -3.38
N HIS A 33 -11.16 -10.74 -2.06
CA HIS A 33 -12.11 -11.60 -1.37
C HIS A 33 -12.08 -13.04 -1.87
N VAL A 34 -10.89 -13.65 -1.82
CA VAL A 34 -10.65 -15.03 -2.26
C VAL A 34 -10.78 -15.99 -1.08
N TYR A 35 -11.79 -16.85 -1.09
CA TYR A 35 -12.02 -17.80 0.01
C TYR A 35 -12.53 -19.16 -0.48
N PRO A 36 -12.20 -20.27 0.22
CA PRO A 36 -12.70 -21.58 -0.14
C PRO A 36 -14.20 -21.69 0.14
N ASN A 37 -14.96 -22.24 -0.80
CA ASN A 37 -16.37 -22.59 -0.62
C ASN A 37 -16.53 -24.05 -0.18
N THR A 38 -17.73 -24.41 0.26
CA THR A 38 -18.04 -25.74 0.81
C THR A 38 -17.94 -26.89 -0.21
N LYS A 39 -17.75 -26.59 -1.49
CA LYS A 39 -17.61 -27.56 -2.57
C LYS A 39 -16.15 -27.84 -2.96
N GLY A 40 -15.19 -27.24 -2.26
CA GLY A 40 -13.76 -27.39 -2.54
C GLY A 40 -13.23 -26.50 -3.68
N ASN A 41 -14.00 -25.51 -4.12
CA ASN A 41 -13.56 -24.46 -5.05
C ASN A 41 -13.27 -23.15 -4.28
N TYR A 42 -12.76 -22.13 -4.98
CA TYR A 42 -12.62 -20.78 -4.44
C TYR A 42 -13.65 -19.84 -5.04
N ASP A 43 -14.29 -19.04 -4.19
CA ASP A 43 -15.04 -17.86 -4.63
C ASP A 43 -14.08 -16.68 -4.71
N ILE A 44 -14.23 -15.85 -5.75
CA ILE A 44 -13.42 -14.65 -6.00
C ILE A 44 -14.39 -13.52 -6.32
N PHE A 45 -14.34 -12.43 -5.56
CA PHE A 45 -15.25 -11.30 -5.80
C PHE A 45 -14.80 -10.45 -6.99
N SER A 46 -13.50 -10.13 -7.06
CA SER A 46 -12.97 -9.34 -8.17
C SER A 46 -11.49 -9.59 -8.42
N SER A 47 -11.00 -9.12 -9.56
CA SER A 47 -9.59 -9.17 -9.96
C SER A 47 -9.15 -7.87 -10.62
N ALA A 48 -7.89 -7.50 -10.40
CA ALA A 48 -7.23 -6.38 -11.04
C ALA A 48 -5.94 -6.85 -11.73
N PHE A 49 -5.77 -6.49 -13.00
CA PHE A 49 -4.57 -6.76 -13.78
C PHE A 49 -3.65 -5.54 -13.84
N PHE A 50 -2.34 -5.80 -13.80
CA PHE A 50 -1.28 -4.82 -13.99
C PHE A 50 -0.16 -5.39 -14.88
N ASN A 51 0.28 -4.60 -15.84
CA ASN A 51 1.50 -4.87 -16.61
C ASN A 51 2.69 -4.20 -15.93
N LEU A 52 3.58 -4.98 -15.32
CA LEU A 52 4.71 -4.46 -14.55
C LEU A 52 5.85 -3.91 -15.41
N ARG A 53 5.73 -3.98 -16.75
CA ARG A 53 6.64 -3.29 -17.69
C ARG A 53 6.19 -1.87 -18.02
N SER A 54 5.06 -1.43 -17.47
CA SER A 54 4.47 -0.13 -17.73
C SER A 54 4.25 0.66 -16.45
N ASN A 55 4.37 1.98 -16.56
CA ASN A 55 3.96 2.91 -15.51
C ASN A 55 2.51 3.39 -15.68
N ALA A 56 1.76 2.86 -16.65
CA ALA A 56 0.36 3.23 -16.82
C ALA A 56 -0.44 2.90 -15.56
N LEU A 57 -1.09 3.92 -15.01
CA LEU A 57 -2.03 3.75 -13.91
C LEU A 57 -3.33 3.13 -14.43
N ARG A 58 -4.11 2.54 -13.52
CA ARG A 58 -5.47 2.10 -13.84
C ARG A 58 -6.32 3.30 -14.33
N PRO A 59 -7.34 3.07 -15.18
CA PRO A 59 -8.25 4.13 -15.60
C PRO A 59 -8.81 4.90 -14.40
N ALA A 60 -8.99 6.21 -14.56
CA ALA A 60 -9.56 7.03 -13.48
C ALA A 60 -10.96 6.50 -13.09
N GLY A 61 -11.25 6.42 -11.80
CA GLY A 61 -12.48 5.85 -11.26
C GLY A 61 -12.47 4.32 -11.12
N TRP A 62 -11.42 3.61 -11.56
CA TRP A 62 -11.33 2.16 -11.37
C TRP A 62 -10.65 1.81 -10.05
N THR A 63 -11.33 1.00 -9.22
CA THR A 63 -10.72 0.35 -8.05
C THR A 63 -9.80 -0.81 -8.47
N SER A 64 -9.11 -1.38 -7.48
CA SER A 64 -8.39 -2.66 -7.55
C SER A 64 -8.70 -3.51 -6.30
N ALA A 65 -7.91 -4.54 -6.02
CA ALA A 65 -7.91 -5.19 -4.70
C ALA A 65 -7.50 -4.20 -3.59
N ASP A 66 -6.73 -3.15 -3.92
CA ASP A 66 -6.55 -1.96 -3.10
C ASP A 66 -7.64 -0.91 -3.39
N ALA A 67 -8.29 -0.35 -2.36
CA ALA A 67 -9.40 0.59 -2.54
C ALA A 67 -9.03 1.91 -3.25
N ALA A 68 -7.78 2.37 -3.14
CA ALA A 68 -7.30 3.56 -3.84
C ALA A 68 -7.00 3.30 -5.33
N GLY A 69 -7.07 2.04 -5.78
CA GLY A 69 -6.77 1.65 -7.16
C GLY A 69 -5.29 1.33 -7.41
N PHE A 70 -4.49 1.14 -6.35
CA PHE A 70 -3.08 0.80 -6.46
C PHE A 70 -2.83 -0.68 -6.73
N PRO A 71 -1.71 -1.05 -7.39
CA PRO A 71 -1.20 -2.40 -7.27
C PRO A 71 -0.64 -2.60 -5.85
N ILE A 72 -1.07 -3.67 -5.17
CA ILE A 72 -0.63 -4.05 -3.83
C ILE A 72 0.85 -4.45 -3.85
N LEU A 73 1.23 -5.40 -4.71
CA LEU A 73 2.57 -6.01 -4.68
C LEU A 73 3.73 -5.00 -4.77
N PRO A 74 3.71 -3.99 -5.67
CA PRO A 74 4.79 -3.00 -5.77
C PRO A 74 4.91 -2.05 -4.56
N LEU A 75 3.90 -2.03 -3.67
CA LEU A 75 3.86 -1.19 -2.48
C LEU A 75 3.84 -2.02 -1.17
N LEU A 76 3.90 -3.36 -1.29
CA LEU A 76 3.80 -4.32 -0.19
C LEU A 76 5.18 -4.53 0.44
N LEU A 77 5.24 -4.66 1.77
CA LEU A 77 6.48 -5.05 2.44
C LEU A 77 6.85 -6.50 2.13
N ARG A 78 8.09 -6.72 1.70
CA ARG A 78 8.67 -8.05 1.56
C ARG A 78 9.77 -8.32 2.58
N ALA A 79 9.79 -9.56 3.10
CA ALA A 79 10.70 -9.91 4.18
C ALA A 79 12.16 -9.96 3.71
N ASP A 80 12.39 -10.36 2.46
CA ASP A 80 13.72 -10.40 1.85
C ASP A 80 14.35 -9.02 1.70
N GLU A 81 13.58 -8.03 1.23
CA GLU A 81 14.01 -6.63 1.15
C GLU A 81 14.31 -6.07 2.54
N ALA A 82 13.41 -6.27 3.50
CA ALA A 82 13.62 -5.82 4.88
C ALA A 82 14.85 -6.48 5.53
N ASN A 83 15.10 -7.76 5.26
CA ASN A 83 16.28 -8.49 5.73
C ASN A 83 17.58 -7.95 5.13
N SER A 84 17.55 -7.45 3.89
CA SER A 84 18.69 -6.79 3.27
C SER A 84 19.05 -5.44 3.93
N GLY A 85 18.17 -4.92 4.80
CA GLY A 85 18.30 -3.60 5.41
C GLY A 85 17.85 -2.46 4.50
N GLN A 86 17.34 -2.74 3.30
CA GLN A 86 16.92 -1.73 2.32
C GLN A 86 15.62 -2.13 1.63
N ILE A 87 14.64 -1.24 1.71
CA ILE A 87 13.43 -1.27 0.88
C ILE A 87 13.49 -0.05 -0.03
N LYS A 88 13.31 -0.27 -1.34
CA LYS A 88 13.61 0.75 -2.38
C LYS A 88 12.37 1.28 -3.10
N HIS A 89 11.23 1.21 -2.43
CA HIS A 89 9.95 1.68 -2.96
C HIS A 89 9.14 2.38 -1.88
N ALA A 90 8.13 3.13 -2.31
CA ALA A 90 7.12 3.68 -1.42
C ALA A 90 6.23 2.54 -0.89
N LEU A 91 5.63 2.74 0.29
CA LEU A 91 4.73 1.77 0.88
C LEU A 91 3.27 2.16 0.63
N ARG A 92 2.36 1.21 0.82
CA ARG A 92 0.95 1.48 1.05
C ARG A 92 0.63 1.36 2.53
N PHE A 93 -0.32 2.14 3.01
CA PHE A 93 -0.78 2.05 4.39
C PHE A 93 -2.27 2.37 4.54
N THR A 94 -2.83 2.00 5.68
CA THR A 94 -4.22 2.26 6.02
C THR A 94 -4.37 3.25 7.17
N ILE A 95 -5.50 3.95 7.18
CA ILE A 95 -6.02 4.65 8.36
C ILE A 95 -7.51 4.36 8.50
N SER A 96 -8.12 4.67 9.65
CA SER A 96 -9.56 4.53 9.82
C SER A 96 -10.31 5.23 8.69
N SER A 97 -11.27 4.56 8.06
CA SER A 97 -12.08 5.12 6.96
C SER A 97 -12.82 6.41 7.37
N SER A 98 -13.08 6.60 8.67
CA SER A 98 -13.65 7.83 9.22
C SER A 98 -12.70 9.04 9.15
N LEU A 99 -11.42 8.81 8.90
CA LEU A 99 -10.36 9.81 8.77
C LEU A 99 -9.90 10.03 7.33
N ILE A 100 -10.59 9.44 6.34
CA ILE A 100 -10.31 9.61 4.91
C ILE A 100 -11.51 10.32 4.29
N ARG A 101 -11.32 11.45 3.62
CA ARG A 101 -12.43 12.12 2.91
C ARG A 101 -12.76 11.40 1.61
N ALA A 102 -14.00 11.53 1.16
CA ALA A 102 -14.53 10.93 -0.07
C ALA A 102 -14.00 11.61 -1.35
N GLU A 103 -12.67 11.67 -1.48
CA GLU A 103 -11.91 12.17 -2.62
C GLU A 103 -10.64 11.33 -2.78
N TYR A 104 -10.04 11.36 -3.97
CA TYR A 104 -8.70 10.81 -4.21
C TYR A 104 -7.81 11.83 -4.93
N THR A 105 -6.50 11.70 -4.75
CA THR A 105 -5.49 12.46 -5.47
C THR A 105 -4.49 11.52 -6.13
N TRP A 106 -3.87 11.96 -7.23
CA TRP A 106 -2.79 11.23 -7.89
C TRP A 106 -1.70 10.82 -6.86
N PRO A 107 -1.20 9.57 -6.92
CA PRO A 107 -1.44 8.56 -7.97
C PRO A 107 -2.69 7.69 -7.81
N ALA A 108 -3.49 7.86 -6.75
CA ALA A 108 -4.71 7.08 -6.56
C ALA A 108 -5.72 7.32 -7.69
N ARG A 109 -6.50 6.29 -7.98
CA ARG A 109 -7.48 6.23 -9.09
C ARG A 109 -8.91 6.10 -8.60
N HIS A 110 -9.08 5.81 -7.32
CA HIS A 110 -10.37 5.51 -6.73
C HIS A 110 -10.40 5.96 -5.26
N LEU A 111 -11.60 6.04 -4.69
CA LEU A 111 -11.84 6.46 -3.31
C LEU A 111 -12.74 5.46 -2.60
N THR A 112 -12.70 5.48 -1.27
CA THR A 112 -13.68 4.78 -0.43
C THR A 112 -14.38 5.76 0.51
N GLY A 113 -15.51 5.34 1.07
CA GLY A 113 -16.20 6.05 2.14
C GLY A 113 -17.10 7.20 1.70
N LYS A 114 -17.69 7.87 2.71
CA LYS A 114 -18.65 8.97 2.55
C LYS A 114 -18.27 10.20 3.37
N THR A 115 -17.16 10.13 4.11
CA THR A 115 -16.70 11.17 5.03
C THR A 115 -16.42 12.45 4.24
N GLN A 116 -16.97 13.56 4.74
CA GLN A 116 -16.79 14.88 4.15
C GLN A 116 -15.84 15.72 5.01
N GLY A 117 -15.15 16.67 4.38
CA GLY A 117 -14.37 17.69 5.09
C GLY A 117 -12.89 17.71 4.71
N VAL A 118 -12.40 18.91 4.39
CA VAL A 118 -11.04 19.16 3.90
C VAL A 118 -9.94 18.89 4.94
N LYS A 119 -10.30 18.74 6.22
CA LYS A 119 -9.37 18.40 7.32
C LYS A 119 -8.85 16.96 7.24
N TYR A 120 -9.57 16.07 6.54
CA TYR A 120 -9.16 14.69 6.34
C TYR A 120 -8.39 14.56 5.02
N PRO A 121 -7.33 13.73 4.97
CA PRO A 121 -6.63 13.46 3.73
C PRO A 121 -7.51 12.67 2.73
N PRO A 122 -7.31 12.87 1.42
CA PRO A 122 -7.91 12.03 0.38
C PRO A 122 -7.16 10.69 0.25
N MET A 123 -7.77 9.71 -0.42
CA MET A 123 -7.04 8.52 -0.91
C MET A 123 -5.86 8.95 -1.79
N GLY A 124 -4.75 8.22 -1.69
CA GLY A 124 -3.51 8.54 -2.41
C GLY A 124 -2.71 9.71 -1.84
N GLN A 125 -3.11 10.30 -0.70
CA GLN A 125 -2.24 11.24 -0.01
C GLN A 125 -0.93 10.55 0.40
N LEU A 126 0.20 11.13 -0.02
CA LEU A 126 1.52 10.70 0.39
C LEU A 126 1.84 11.26 1.79
N PHE A 127 2.25 10.39 2.69
CA PHE A 127 2.87 10.74 3.96
C PHE A 127 4.31 10.22 3.98
N ARG A 128 5.20 10.91 4.69
CA ARG A 128 6.55 10.40 4.96
C ARG A 128 6.97 10.70 6.38
N LEU A 129 7.95 9.96 6.89
CA LEU A 129 8.60 10.34 8.14
C LEU A 129 9.38 11.64 7.94
N LYS A 130 9.28 12.52 8.94
CA LYS A 130 10.03 13.77 8.97
C LYS A 130 11.53 13.52 8.88
N ALA A 131 12.23 14.40 8.17
CA ALA A 131 13.69 14.35 8.06
C ALA A 131 14.40 14.34 9.43
N SER A 132 13.82 15.01 10.43
CA SER A 132 14.33 15.10 11.79
C SER A 132 14.08 13.85 12.65
N TYR A 133 13.22 12.93 12.23
CA TYR A 133 12.95 11.71 12.99
C TYR A 133 14.21 10.83 13.01
N ALA A 134 14.69 10.54 14.22
CA ALA A 134 15.82 9.64 14.46
C ALA A 134 15.29 8.22 14.63
N ILE A 135 15.66 7.33 13.70
CA ILE A 135 15.30 5.92 13.78
C ILE A 135 16.02 5.30 15.00
N PRO A 136 15.31 4.68 15.95
CA PRO A 136 15.92 4.17 17.16
C PRO A 136 17.03 3.15 16.87
N SER A 137 18.20 3.34 17.48
CA SER A 137 19.37 2.48 17.25
C SER A 137 19.17 1.05 17.76
N ASN A 138 18.26 0.85 18.72
CA ASN A 138 17.89 -0.45 19.27
C ASN A 138 16.81 -1.20 18.45
N PHE A 139 16.26 -0.60 17.38
CA PHE A 139 15.35 -1.32 16.49
C PHE A 139 16.07 -2.37 15.66
N ASN A 140 15.34 -3.40 15.26
CA ASN A 140 15.89 -4.49 14.45
C ASN A 140 16.13 -4.03 12.99
N THR A 141 16.87 -4.82 12.22
CA THR A 141 17.23 -4.50 10.82
C THR A 141 16.01 -4.26 9.94
N GLN A 142 14.97 -5.10 10.07
CA GLN A 142 13.76 -5.01 9.26
C GLN A 142 12.98 -3.72 9.58
N SER A 143 12.77 -3.40 10.86
CA SER A 143 12.10 -2.17 11.27
C SER A 143 12.87 -0.93 10.83
N LYS A 144 14.20 -0.94 10.92
CA LYS A 144 15.05 0.15 10.42
C LYS A 144 14.91 0.32 8.90
N ALA A 145 14.91 -0.77 8.14
CA ALA A 145 14.71 -0.74 6.69
C ALA A 145 13.36 -0.11 6.33
N ILE A 146 12.29 -0.55 7.01
CA ILE A 146 10.93 -0.03 6.81
C ILE A 146 10.87 1.46 7.12
N LEU A 147 11.35 1.89 8.29
CA LEU A 147 11.33 3.31 8.68
C LEU A 147 12.21 4.17 7.76
N GLN A 148 13.33 3.65 7.27
CA GLN A 148 14.15 4.35 6.29
C GLN A 148 13.42 4.51 4.96
N ALA A 149 12.66 3.51 4.51
CA ALA A 149 11.83 3.61 3.30
C ALA A 149 10.68 4.62 3.50
N MET A 150 10.00 4.62 4.65
CA MET A 150 9.00 5.62 5.00
C MET A 150 9.55 7.05 4.99
N LYS A 151 10.83 7.23 5.32
CA LYS A 151 11.52 8.53 5.28
C LYS A 151 11.91 8.95 3.85
N THR A 152 12.36 7.99 3.05
CA THR A 152 12.95 8.22 1.72
C THR A 152 11.89 8.30 0.63
N TYR A 153 10.98 7.32 0.60
CA TYR A 153 9.97 7.15 -0.45
C TYR A 153 8.56 7.51 0.01
N GLY A 154 8.32 7.47 1.33
CA GLY A 154 7.00 7.72 1.91
C GLY A 154 6.04 6.55 1.75
N MET A 155 4.78 6.81 2.07
CA MET A 155 3.68 5.85 2.09
C MET A 155 2.38 6.50 1.62
N TYR A 156 1.63 5.81 0.79
CA TYR A 156 0.35 6.28 0.26
C TYR A 156 -0.84 5.73 1.05
N ILE A 157 -1.81 6.59 1.38
CA ILE A 157 -3.11 6.13 1.88
C ILE A 157 -3.77 5.30 0.78
N ALA A 158 -3.93 4.02 1.07
CA ALA A 158 -4.38 3.01 0.12
C ALA A 158 -5.77 2.48 0.45
N ASP A 159 -6.07 2.31 1.74
CA ASP A 159 -7.34 1.74 2.18
C ASP A 159 -7.79 2.25 3.56
N GLY A 160 -9.04 1.96 3.86
CA GLY A 160 -9.61 2.06 5.20
C GLY A 160 -9.23 0.85 6.05
N GLY A 161 -8.67 1.08 7.24
CA GLY A 161 -8.23 -0.01 8.11
C GLY A 161 -7.67 0.47 9.43
N SER A 162 -6.73 -0.29 9.99
CA SER A 162 -6.01 0.09 11.20
C SER A 162 -5.18 1.37 10.97
N ASN A 163 -5.17 2.25 11.96
CA ASN A 163 -4.45 3.53 11.87
C ASN A 163 -2.94 3.32 11.71
N TRP A 164 -2.37 3.96 10.68
CA TRP A 164 -0.92 3.95 10.40
C TRP A 164 -0.36 2.54 10.14
N TYR A 165 -1.19 1.65 9.60
CA TYR A 165 -0.81 0.26 9.38
C TYR A 165 -0.23 0.00 8.00
N VAL A 166 0.97 -0.61 7.97
CA VAL A 166 1.63 -1.10 6.75
C VAL A 166 1.62 -2.62 6.75
N GLN A 167 1.26 -3.19 5.61
CA GLN A 167 1.12 -4.63 5.42
C GLN A 167 2.36 -5.23 4.78
N GLY A 168 2.64 -6.49 5.13
CA GLY A 168 3.65 -7.30 4.47
C GLY A 168 3.11 -8.63 3.99
N GLU A 169 3.91 -9.31 3.18
CA GLU A 169 3.66 -10.69 2.77
C GLU A 169 3.71 -11.65 3.98
N PRO A 170 2.98 -12.79 3.94
CA PRO A 170 2.94 -13.77 5.04
C PRO A 170 4.21 -14.62 5.06
N SER A 171 5.35 -14.02 5.43
CA SER A 171 6.64 -14.67 5.50
C SER A 171 7.03 -15.02 6.93
N ALA A 172 7.48 -16.26 7.16
CA ALA A 172 8.07 -16.69 8.43
C ALA A 172 9.44 -16.02 8.71
N ALA A 173 10.00 -15.28 7.74
CA ALA A 173 11.25 -14.56 7.92
C ALA A 173 11.07 -13.21 8.63
N TRP A 174 9.84 -12.74 8.87
CA TRP A 174 9.60 -11.57 9.70
C TRP A 174 10.00 -11.84 11.15
N LEU A 175 10.75 -10.91 11.76
CA LEU A 175 11.02 -10.94 13.20
C LEU A 175 9.76 -10.51 13.95
N ASP A 176 9.45 -11.20 15.06
CA ASP A 176 8.24 -10.96 15.88
C ASP A 176 8.06 -9.49 16.30
N SER A 177 9.16 -8.76 16.49
CA SER A 177 9.15 -7.36 16.92
C SER A 177 9.01 -6.35 15.78
N THR A 178 9.07 -6.77 14.51
CA THR A 178 9.23 -5.85 13.38
C THR A 178 8.06 -4.88 13.25
N PHE A 179 6.84 -5.40 13.16
CA PHE A 179 5.65 -4.59 12.98
C PHE A 179 5.31 -3.79 14.24
N SER A 180 5.50 -4.34 15.44
CA SER A 180 5.26 -3.61 16.69
C SER A 180 6.23 -2.44 16.88
N GLN A 181 7.50 -2.58 16.51
CA GLN A 181 8.47 -1.48 16.48
C GLN A 181 8.06 -0.38 15.48
N VAL A 182 7.65 -0.76 14.27
CA VAL A 182 7.18 0.21 13.27
C VAL A 182 5.90 0.93 13.76
N GLN A 183 4.96 0.21 14.35
CA GLN A 183 3.72 0.77 14.90
C GLN A 183 3.90 1.66 16.13
N SER A 184 5.05 1.56 16.81
CA SER A 184 5.34 2.44 17.95
C SER A 184 5.63 3.89 17.55
N VAL A 185 5.84 4.16 16.25
CA VAL A 185 6.16 5.50 15.76
C VAL A 185 4.90 6.36 15.76
N SER A 186 4.88 7.40 16.59
CA SER A 186 3.78 8.36 16.65
C SER A 186 3.51 9.03 15.30
N SER A 187 2.23 9.17 14.96
CA SER A 187 1.73 9.89 13.78
C SER A 187 2.25 11.32 13.67
N THR A 188 2.60 11.95 14.79
CA THR A 188 3.18 13.31 14.83
C THR A 188 4.57 13.41 14.21
N ASN A 189 5.25 12.27 13.98
CA ASN A 189 6.52 12.21 13.27
C ASN A 189 6.38 12.12 11.75
N PHE A 190 5.16 12.06 11.24
CA PHE A 190 4.88 12.07 9.81
C PHE A 190 4.46 13.46 9.33
N GLU A 191 4.64 13.70 8.05
CA GLU A 191 4.18 14.89 7.35
C GLU A 191 3.50 14.49 6.04
N ALA A 192 2.44 15.21 5.68
CA ALA A 192 1.82 15.08 4.37
C ALA A 192 2.71 15.75 3.33
N VAL A 193 2.95 15.06 2.22
CA VAL A 193 3.76 15.57 1.12
C VAL A 193 2.84 16.17 0.07
N ASP A 194 3.10 17.42 -0.33
CA ASP A 194 2.41 18.04 -1.46
C ASP A 194 3.06 17.59 -2.78
N LEU A 195 2.26 16.91 -3.61
CA LEU A 195 2.67 16.45 -4.93
C LEU A 195 2.29 17.44 -6.05
N SER A 196 1.66 18.58 -5.73
CA SER A 196 1.38 19.65 -6.70
C SER A 196 2.61 20.09 -7.51
N PRO A 197 3.83 20.19 -6.95
CA PRO A 197 5.02 20.58 -7.73
C PRO A 197 5.49 19.50 -8.70
N ILE A 198 5.14 18.23 -8.48
CA ILE A 198 5.43 17.14 -9.42
C ILE A 198 4.42 17.16 -10.56
N ARG A 199 3.14 17.37 -10.24
CA ARG A 199 2.06 17.41 -11.22
C ARG A 199 2.09 18.64 -12.14
N SER A 200 2.83 19.68 -11.76
CA SER A 200 3.04 20.87 -12.58
C SER A 200 4.25 20.77 -13.52
N ARG A 201 5.04 19.69 -13.46
CA ARG A 201 6.23 19.54 -14.31
C ARG A 201 5.85 19.38 -15.79
N PRO A 202 6.60 19.98 -16.73
CA PRO A 202 6.45 19.71 -18.15
C PRO A 202 6.55 18.20 -18.44
N GLY A 203 5.62 17.68 -19.24
CA GLY A 203 5.56 16.25 -19.58
C GLY A 203 4.93 15.35 -18.51
N PHE A 204 4.37 15.92 -17.43
CA PHE A 204 3.60 15.14 -16.47
C PHE A 204 2.36 14.52 -17.13
N ASP A 205 2.19 13.21 -16.94
CA ASP A 205 1.01 12.46 -17.38
C ASP A 205 0.19 12.01 -16.16
N PRO A 206 -1.03 12.51 -15.94
CA PRO A 206 -1.89 12.10 -14.82
C PRO A 206 -2.34 10.63 -14.87
N ASN A 207 -2.11 9.94 -15.99
CA ASN A 207 -2.39 8.51 -16.17
C ASN A 207 -1.13 7.65 -16.06
N SER A 208 0.01 8.23 -15.68
CA SER A 208 1.25 7.51 -15.43
C SER A 208 1.71 7.67 -13.98
N ALA A 209 2.31 6.61 -13.43
CA ALA A 209 3.07 6.63 -12.19
C ALA A 209 4.47 7.23 -12.39
N ALA A 210 4.92 7.37 -13.65
CA ALA A 210 6.20 7.99 -13.96
C ALA A 210 6.15 9.49 -13.67
N VAL A 211 7.20 10.00 -13.04
CA VAL A 211 7.38 11.42 -12.79
C VAL A 211 8.43 11.99 -13.74
N PRO A 212 8.17 13.13 -14.41
CA PRO A 212 9.20 13.82 -15.17
C PRO A 212 10.38 14.23 -14.29
N PRO A 213 11.60 14.35 -14.86
CA PRO A 213 12.74 14.88 -14.12
C PRO A 213 12.47 16.30 -13.59
N PRO A 214 13.17 16.72 -12.52
CA PRO A 214 13.03 18.06 -11.94
C PRO A 214 13.28 19.20 -12.93
#